data_AF-A0A619ILC4-F1
#
_entry.id   AF-A0A619ILC4-F1
#
_cell.length_a   1.000
_cell.length_b   1.000
_cell.length_c   1.000
_cell.angle_alpha   90.00
_cell.angle_beta   90.00
_cell.angle_gamma   90.00
#
_symmetry.space_group_name_H-M   'P 1'
#
loop_
_entity.id
_entity.type
_entity.pdbx_description
1 polymer ?
#
loop_
_entity_poly.entity_id
_entity_poly.type
_entity_poly.pdbx_seq_one_letter_code
_entity_poly.pdbx_strand_id
1 'polypeptide(L)'
;MSIVLYSADRRGRYNANALMDFSSMQLPVTDTYAIDSFIGAKFNFKISEHGLRYLFPRRELNGDDLMELIVELVRQMQFPEKPSRYQSIFACKSIEDADSFRKKYREQEGPQPIYEILINEDTNVHHGDMRLLDLNASSDNAAMVFTKAIWYWSGISSMNPFWEYIVPLPIQIGSMVEE
;
A
#
# COMPACT_ATOMS: atom_id res chain seq x y z
N MET A 1 -3.38 -10.89 21.59
CA MET A 1 -3.96 -11.89 20.66
C MET A 1 -3.57 -11.51 19.24
N SER A 2 -3.57 -12.45 18.29
CA SER A 2 -3.34 -12.15 16.88
C SER A 2 -4.65 -11.69 16.23
N ILE A 3 -4.64 -10.52 15.58
CA ILE A 3 -5.73 -10.06 14.73
C ILE A 3 -5.46 -10.59 13.32
N VAL A 4 -6.51 -11.09 12.66
CA VAL A 4 -6.45 -11.55 11.28
C VAL A 4 -7.05 -10.49 10.36
N LEU A 5 -6.31 -10.14 9.32
CA LEU A 5 -6.75 -9.36 8.16
C LEU A 5 -6.59 -10.20 6.89
N TYR A 6 -7.09 -9.73 5.75
CA TYR A 6 -7.10 -10.49 4.50
C TYR A 6 -6.51 -9.69 3.35
N SER A 7 -5.63 -10.29 2.57
CA SER A 7 -5.02 -9.61 1.42
C SER A 7 -5.05 -10.51 0.19
N ALA A 8 -5.42 -9.91 -0.95
CA ALA A 8 -5.46 -10.59 -2.23
C ALA A 8 -4.08 -10.55 -2.89
N ASP A 9 -3.50 -11.72 -3.12
CA ASP A 9 -2.25 -11.90 -3.86
C ASP A 9 -2.50 -11.79 -5.37
N ARG A 10 -2.67 -10.55 -5.82
CA ARG A 10 -2.98 -10.27 -7.23
C ARG A 10 -1.81 -10.55 -8.18
N ARG A 11 -0.61 -10.85 -7.66
CA ARG A 11 0.65 -10.93 -8.43
C ARG A 11 1.46 -12.19 -8.17
N GLY A 12 0.92 -13.17 -7.43
CA GLY A 12 1.56 -14.45 -7.15
C GLY A 12 2.84 -14.31 -6.31
N ARG A 13 2.83 -13.45 -5.29
CA ARG A 13 3.98 -13.16 -4.43
C ARG A 13 3.89 -13.74 -3.04
N TYR A 14 2.71 -14.13 -2.58
CA TYR A 14 2.52 -14.58 -1.22
C TYR A 14 2.82 -16.06 -1.13
N ASN A 15 3.45 -16.45 -0.03
CA ASN A 15 3.67 -17.84 0.32
C ASN A 15 2.98 -18.07 1.67
N ALA A 16 2.09 -19.06 1.73
CA ALA A 16 1.42 -19.41 2.98
C ALA A 16 2.43 -19.71 4.08
N ASN A 17 2.15 -19.22 5.30
CA ASN A 17 3.01 -19.40 6.47
C ASN A 17 4.43 -18.82 6.34
N ALA A 18 4.68 -17.91 5.39
CA ALA A 18 5.96 -17.23 5.25
C ALA A 18 5.96 -15.84 5.88
N LEU A 19 7.14 -15.39 6.31
CA LEU A 19 7.38 -13.98 6.60
C LEU A 19 7.53 -13.23 5.28
N MET A 20 6.63 -12.30 5.00
CA MET A 20 6.77 -11.37 3.90
C MET A 20 7.66 -10.21 4.33
N ASP A 21 8.72 -9.96 3.57
CA ASP A 21 9.71 -8.92 3.84
C ASP A 21 9.70 -7.85 2.73
N PHE A 22 10.51 -6.80 2.91
CA PHE A 22 10.75 -5.77 1.91
C PHE A 22 11.29 -6.37 0.61
N SER A 23 11.03 -5.68 -0.50
CA SER A 23 11.61 -6.04 -1.78
C SER A 23 13.10 -5.74 -1.77
N SER A 24 13.92 -6.64 -2.30
CA SER A 24 15.33 -6.36 -2.52
C SER A 24 15.47 -5.27 -3.59
N MET A 25 15.87 -4.07 -3.17
CA MET A 25 16.19 -3.00 -4.10
C MET A 25 17.51 -3.34 -4.78
N GLN A 26 17.45 -3.88 -6.01
CA GLN A 26 18.64 -4.10 -6.83
C GLN A 26 18.98 -2.81 -7.57
N LEU A 27 20.01 -2.12 -7.09
CA LEU A 27 20.53 -0.93 -7.75
C LEU A 27 21.27 -1.31 -9.04
N PRO A 28 21.18 -0.50 -10.11
CA PRO A 28 20.36 0.70 -10.20
C PRO A 28 18.91 0.36 -10.62
N VAL A 29 17.94 1.01 -9.97
CA VAL A 29 16.50 0.91 -10.31
C VAL A 29 16.13 1.96 -11.36
N THR A 30 16.81 3.12 -11.37
CA THR A 30 16.76 4.14 -12.43
C THR A 30 18.06 4.16 -13.23
N ASP A 31 18.18 5.03 -14.24
CA ASP A 31 19.45 5.25 -14.94
C ASP A 31 20.50 5.97 -14.07
N THR A 32 20.15 6.35 -12.82
CA THR A 32 21.00 7.16 -11.94
C THR A 32 21.10 6.61 -10.52
N TYR A 33 22.24 5.98 -10.22
CA TYR A 33 22.56 5.47 -8.88
C TYR A 33 22.40 6.51 -7.75
N ALA A 34 22.66 7.79 -8.05
CA ALA A 34 22.54 8.87 -7.07
C ALA A 34 21.11 9.12 -6.60
N ILE A 35 20.12 9.08 -7.50
CA ILE A 35 18.71 9.25 -7.17
C ILE A 35 18.25 8.06 -6.33
N ASP A 36 18.57 6.85 -6.79
CA ASP A 36 18.18 5.62 -6.10
C ASP A 36 18.77 5.52 -4.70
N SER A 37 20.03 5.92 -4.53
CA SER A 37 20.69 5.95 -3.22
C SER A 37 20.06 6.97 -2.28
N PHE A 38 19.72 8.16 -2.78
CA PHE A 38 19.08 9.20 -1.97
C PHE A 38 17.68 8.77 -1.51
N ILE A 39 16.84 8.29 -2.43
CA ILE A 39 15.50 7.81 -2.10
C ILE A 39 15.55 6.55 -1.25
N GLY A 40 16.43 5.59 -1.57
CA GLY A 40 16.66 4.39 -0.77
C GLY A 40 17.01 4.74 0.68
N ALA A 41 17.94 5.68 0.89
CA ALA A 41 18.32 6.13 2.22
C ALA A 41 17.14 6.75 3.01
N LYS A 42 16.22 7.48 2.35
CA LYS A 42 15.02 8.02 3.01
C LYS A 42 14.11 6.95 3.62
N PHE A 43 14.08 5.76 3.00
CA PHE A 43 13.29 4.62 3.48
C PHE A 43 14.17 3.52 4.11
N ASN A 44 15.41 3.84 4.50
CA ASN A 44 16.38 2.89 5.06
C ASN A 44 16.56 1.62 4.19
N PHE A 45 16.44 1.78 2.87
CA PHE A 45 16.46 0.70 1.86
C PHE A 45 15.42 -0.40 2.10
N LYS A 46 14.38 -0.11 2.88
CA LYS A 46 13.26 -0.99 3.19
C LYS A 46 12.04 -0.55 2.41
N ILE A 47 11.96 -0.92 1.14
CA ILE A 47 10.88 -0.53 0.23
C ILE A 47 10.06 -1.77 -0.11
N SER A 48 8.73 -1.67 0.00
CA SER A 48 7.80 -2.73 -0.39
C SER A 48 7.69 -2.82 -1.91
N GLU A 49 7.04 -3.88 -2.39
CA GLU A 49 6.76 -4.06 -3.81
C GLU A 49 5.90 -2.90 -4.38
N HIS A 50 4.92 -2.45 -3.60
CA HIS A 50 4.13 -1.25 -3.87
C HIS A 50 5.01 0.01 -3.89
N GLY A 51 5.90 0.17 -2.92
CA GLY A 51 6.84 1.28 -2.89
C GLY A 51 7.69 1.35 -4.15
N LEU A 52 8.26 0.23 -4.60
CA LEU A 52 9.05 0.17 -5.83
C LEU A 52 8.22 0.56 -7.05
N ARG A 53 6.97 0.09 -7.14
CA ARG A 53 6.08 0.36 -8.27
C ARG A 53 5.81 1.86 -8.46
N TYR A 54 5.58 2.59 -7.37
CA TYR A 54 5.15 3.99 -7.44
C TYR A 54 6.30 5.00 -7.25
N LEU A 55 7.39 4.64 -6.57
CA LEU A 55 8.60 5.47 -6.51
C LEU A 55 9.47 5.36 -7.77
N PHE A 56 9.49 4.17 -8.39
CA PHE A 56 10.31 3.88 -9.56
C PHE A 56 9.48 3.23 -10.68
N PRO A 57 8.43 3.92 -11.19
CA PRO A 57 7.57 3.34 -12.20
C PRO A 57 8.36 3.07 -13.48
N ARG A 58 8.26 1.84 -14.01
CA ARG A 58 8.82 1.45 -15.33
C ARG A 58 7.90 1.84 -16.49
N ARG A 59 7.11 2.89 -16.30
CA ARG A 59 6.08 3.41 -17.18
C ARG A 59 6.04 4.93 -17.06
N GLU A 60 5.29 5.60 -17.93
CA GLU A 60 5.04 7.04 -17.80
C GLU A 60 4.38 7.35 -16.45
N LEU A 61 4.80 8.47 -15.86
CA LEU A 61 4.25 9.00 -14.61
C LEU A 61 2.78 9.32 -14.81
N ASN A 62 1.92 8.83 -13.92
CA ASN A 62 0.48 9.08 -13.95
C ASN A 62 -0.01 9.71 -12.63
N GLY A 63 -1.32 9.98 -12.57
CA GLY A 63 -1.95 10.55 -11.39
C GLY A 63 -1.75 9.72 -10.13
N ASP A 64 -1.78 8.39 -10.22
CA ASP A 64 -1.63 7.52 -9.06
C ASP A 64 -0.23 7.62 -8.46
N ASP A 65 0.81 7.72 -9.29
CA ASP A 65 2.20 7.92 -8.81
C ASP A 65 2.34 9.24 -8.06
N LEU A 66 1.73 10.31 -8.59
CA LEU A 66 1.71 11.61 -7.93
C LEU A 66 0.88 11.59 -6.64
N MET A 67 -0.23 10.87 -6.61
CA MET A 67 -1.05 10.75 -5.41
C MET A 67 -0.31 10.02 -4.30
N GLU A 68 0.33 8.88 -4.62
CA GLU A 68 1.16 8.16 -3.65
C GLU A 68 2.27 9.04 -3.08
N LEU A 69 2.93 9.84 -3.93
CA LEU A 69 3.96 10.79 -3.49
C LEU A 69 3.37 11.85 -2.54
N ILE A 70 2.25 12.47 -2.90
CA ILE A 70 1.60 13.50 -2.08
C ILE A 70 1.15 12.91 -0.74
N VAL A 71 0.59 11.71 -0.74
CA VAL A 71 0.13 11.01 0.47
C VAL A 71 1.30 10.71 1.39
N GLU A 72 2.44 10.24 0.89
CA GLU A 72 3.63 10.01 1.71
C GLU A 72 4.22 11.34 2.25
N LEU A 73 4.22 12.41 1.45
CA LEU A 73 4.67 13.73 1.92
C LEU A 73 3.78 14.24 3.06
N VAL A 74 2.45 14.13 2.94
CA VAL A 74 1.51 14.50 4.01
C VAL A 74 1.74 13.64 5.26
N ARG A 75 1.96 12.34 5.10
CA ARG A 75 2.31 11.44 6.21
C ARG A 75 3.55 11.94 6.95
N GLN A 76 4.63 12.22 6.23
CA GLN A 76 5.88 12.68 6.84
C GLN A 76 5.74 14.02 7.56
N MET A 77 4.93 14.93 7.01
CA MET A 77 4.74 16.26 7.58
C MET A 77 3.81 16.29 8.80
N GLN A 78 2.74 15.51 8.79
CA GLN A 78 1.64 15.66 9.75
C GLN A 78 1.31 14.40 10.56
N PHE A 79 1.67 13.22 10.05
CA PHE A 79 1.38 11.93 10.66
C PHE A 79 2.59 10.99 10.66
N PRO A 80 3.78 11.46 11.11
CA PRO A 80 5.03 10.71 10.98
C PRO A 80 5.03 9.38 11.72
N GLU A 81 4.15 9.21 12.71
CA GLU A 81 3.94 8.00 13.49
C GLU A 81 3.21 6.89 12.72
N LYS A 82 2.49 7.21 11.63
CA LYS A 82 1.75 6.21 10.84
C LYS A 82 2.67 5.43 9.90
N PRO A 83 2.37 4.15 9.58
CA PRO A 83 3.19 3.36 8.66
C PRO A 83 3.21 3.98 7.25
N SER A 84 4.36 3.92 6.58
CA SER A 84 4.47 4.37 5.18
C SER A 84 3.87 3.33 4.24
N ARG A 85 3.06 3.76 3.27
CA ARG A 85 2.53 2.90 2.17
C ARG A 85 3.66 2.27 1.35
N TYR A 86 4.79 2.95 1.20
CA TYR A 86 5.98 2.43 0.52
C TYR A 86 6.75 1.37 1.29
N GLN A 87 6.37 1.11 2.53
CA GLN A 87 7.02 0.15 3.43
C GLN A 87 6.02 -0.89 3.97
N SER A 88 4.85 -1.00 3.35
CA SER A 88 3.72 -1.76 3.88
C SER A 88 3.10 -2.69 2.83
N ILE A 89 2.29 -3.61 3.33
CA ILE A 89 1.28 -4.38 2.58
C ILE A 89 -0.12 -3.82 2.88
N PHE A 90 -1.07 -4.11 2.01
CA PHE A 90 -2.46 -3.69 2.11
C PHE A 90 -3.33 -4.89 2.43
N ALA A 91 -4.25 -4.72 3.36
CA ALA A 91 -5.20 -5.77 3.75
C ALA A 91 -6.60 -5.19 3.98
N CYS A 92 -7.59 -6.06 4.04
CA CYS A 92 -8.98 -5.76 4.33
C CYS A 92 -9.41 -6.45 5.63
N LYS A 93 -10.51 -5.98 6.23
CA LYS A 93 -11.02 -6.58 7.47
C LYS A 93 -11.70 -7.92 7.25
N SER A 94 -12.30 -8.12 6.07
CA SER A 94 -13.09 -9.29 5.72
C SER A 94 -12.57 -9.92 4.43
N ILE A 95 -12.91 -11.21 4.22
CA ILE A 95 -12.60 -11.93 2.98
C ILE A 95 -13.40 -11.31 1.84
N GLU A 96 -14.64 -10.92 2.09
CA GLU A 96 -15.55 -10.32 1.11
C GLU A 96 -15.00 -8.99 0.56
N ASP A 97 -14.42 -8.16 1.43
CA ASP A 97 -13.78 -6.91 1.01
C ASP A 97 -12.51 -7.18 0.17
N ALA A 98 -11.70 -8.16 0.58
CA ALA A 98 -10.51 -8.56 -0.17
C ALA A 98 -10.87 -9.15 -1.56
N ASP A 99 -11.95 -9.93 -1.64
CA ASP A 99 -12.49 -10.47 -2.88
C ASP A 99 -13.05 -9.36 -3.79
N SER A 100 -13.81 -8.42 -3.22
CA SER A 100 -14.31 -7.24 -3.93
C SER A 100 -13.15 -6.42 -4.52
N PHE A 101 -12.10 -6.18 -3.73
CA PHE A 101 -10.88 -5.50 -4.15
C PHE A 101 -10.19 -6.24 -5.30
N ARG A 102 -9.96 -7.54 -5.13
CA ARG A 102 -9.37 -8.44 -6.13
C ARG A 102 -10.12 -8.37 -7.47
N LYS A 103 -11.45 -8.49 -7.45
CA LYS A 103 -12.30 -8.47 -8.64
C LYS A 103 -12.24 -7.11 -9.34
N LYS A 104 -12.22 -6.00 -8.58
CA LYS A 104 -12.17 -4.65 -9.13
C LYS A 104 -10.81 -4.31 -9.75
N TYR A 105 -9.72 -4.73 -9.12
CA TYR A 105 -8.36 -4.34 -9.50
C TYR A 105 -7.54 -5.53 -10.02
N ARG A 106 -8.12 -6.42 -10.81
CA ARG A 106 -7.41 -7.58 -11.35
C ARG A 106 -6.17 -7.15 -12.15
N GLU A 107 -5.04 -7.83 -11.94
CA GLU A 107 -3.75 -7.49 -12.57
C GLU A 107 -3.24 -8.56 -13.53
N GLN A 108 -3.69 -9.80 -13.37
CA GLN A 108 -3.29 -10.90 -14.24
C GLN A 108 -4.43 -11.91 -14.43
N GLU A 109 -4.35 -12.64 -15.53
CA GLU A 109 -5.14 -13.84 -15.75
C GLU A 109 -4.66 -14.97 -14.83
N GLY A 110 -5.57 -15.85 -14.43
CA GLY A 110 -5.33 -16.93 -13.47
C GLY A 110 -5.73 -16.62 -12.03
N PRO A 111 -5.42 -17.53 -11.08
CA PRO A 111 -5.75 -17.41 -9.66
C PRO A 111 -5.14 -16.16 -9.02
N GLN A 112 -5.88 -15.57 -8.09
CA GLN A 112 -5.44 -14.42 -7.29
C GLN A 112 -5.85 -14.70 -5.84
N PRO A 113 -5.16 -15.64 -5.18
CA PRO A 113 -5.57 -16.16 -3.89
C PRO A 113 -5.64 -15.08 -2.80
N ILE A 114 -6.55 -15.25 -1.86
CA ILE A 114 -6.66 -14.42 -0.66
C ILE A 114 -5.97 -15.15 0.49
N TYR A 115 -5.09 -14.44 1.18
CA TYR A 115 -4.37 -14.93 2.35
C TYR A 115 -4.72 -14.15 3.59
N GLU A 116 -4.60 -14.82 4.73
CA GLU A 116 -4.56 -14.18 6.04
C GLU A 116 -3.27 -13.37 6.20
N ILE A 117 -3.39 -12.20 6.81
CA ILE A 117 -2.29 -11.39 7.31
C ILE A 117 -2.39 -11.38 8.82
N LEU A 118 -1.39 -11.96 9.49
CA LEU A 118 -1.38 -12.14 10.93
C LEU A 118 -0.67 -10.95 11.57
N ILE A 119 -1.41 -10.13 12.31
CA ILE A 119 -0.88 -8.96 13.00
C ILE A 119 -1.03 -9.12 14.52
N ASN A 120 -0.08 -8.59 15.27
CA ASN A 120 -0.18 -8.48 16.72
C ASN A 120 -1.01 -7.25 17.12
N GLU A 121 -1.59 -7.26 18.32
CA GLU A 121 -2.36 -6.13 18.88
C GLU A 121 -1.59 -4.79 18.91
N ASP A 122 -0.27 -4.83 19.05
CA ASP A 122 0.63 -3.68 19.09
C ASP A 122 1.20 -3.28 17.71
N THR A 123 0.80 -3.97 16.64
CA THR A 123 1.25 -3.64 15.28
C THR A 123 0.71 -2.26 14.88
N ASN A 124 1.59 -1.35 14.50
CA ASN A 124 1.23 -0.01 14.04
C ASN A 124 0.59 -0.05 12.64
N VAL A 125 -0.72 -0.25 12.61
CA VAL A 125 -1.52 -0.29 11.38
C VAL A 125 -2.29 1.01 11.18
N HIS A 126 -2.44 1.43 9.93
CA HIS A 126 -3.36 2.52 9.57
C HIS A 126 -4.60 1.96 8.89
N HIS A 127 -5.78 2.36 9.35
CA HIS A 127 -7.07 2.06 8.72
C HIS A 127 -7.56 3.31 7.98
N GLY A 128 -7.63 3.24 6.66
CA GLY A 128 -7.88 4.40 5.79
C GLY A 128 -8.91 4.11 4.71
N ASP A 129 -9.59 5.15 4.22
CA ASP A 129 -10.49 5.05 3.07
C ASP A 129 -9.69 5.22 1.77
N MET A 130 -9.44 4.10 1.10
CA MET A 130 -8.69 4.05 -0.15
C MET A 130 -9.31 4.93 -1.25
N ARG A 131 -10.63 5.16 -1.25
CA ARG A 131 -11.28 5.98 -2.30
C ARG A 131 -10.90 7.45 -2.22
N LEU A 132 -10.38 7.91 -1.10
CA LEU A 132 -9.80 9.26 -1.01
C LEU A 132 -8.54 9.40 -1.86
N LEU A 133 -7.91 8.29 -2.25
CA LEU A 133 -6.72 8.27 -3.09
C LEU A 133 -7.05 8.30 -4.59
N ASP A 134 -8.32 8.22 -4.97
CA ASP A 134 -8.73 8.36 -6.36
C ASP A 134 -8.61 9.84 -6.79
N LEU A 135 -7.80 10.08 -7.83
CA LEU A 135 -7.68 11.39 -8.47
C LEU A 135 -8.65 11.52 -9.65
N ASN A 136 -9.44 12.59 -9.63
CA ASN A 136 -10.26 12.99 -10.78
C ASN A 136 -9.72 14.30 -11.37
N ALA A 137 -8.93 14.20 -12.44
CA ALA A 137 -8.32 15.35 -13.10
C ALA A 137 -9.34 16.41 -13.61
N SER A 138 -10.61 16.04 -13.76
CA SER A 138 -11.67 16.94 -14.21
C SER A 138 -12.23 17.82 -13.10
N SER A 139 -12.12 17.39 -11.83
CA SER A 139 -12.80 18.03 -10.71
C SER A 139 -11.90 18.35 -9.52
N ASP A 140 -10.82 17.59 -9.34
CA ASP A 140 -9.90 17.80 -8.24
C ASP A 140 -8.93 18.94 -8.57
N ASN A 141 -8.80 19.86 -7.61
CA ASN A 141 -7.71 20.83 -7.60
C ASN A 141 -6.69 20.47 -6.51
N ALA A 142 -5.54 21.15 -6.50
CA ALA A 142 -4.45 20.86 -5.57
C ALA A 142 -4.87 20.90 -4.09
N ALA A 143 -5.75 21.82 -3.70
CA ALA A 143 -6.24 21.92 -2.33
C ALA A 143 -7.12 20.71 -1.96
N MET A 144 -7.93 20.21 -2.89
CA MET A 144 -8.73 19.00 -2.69
C MET A 144 -7.85 17.76 -2.56
N VAL A 145 -6.84 17.62 -3.43
CA VAL A 145 -5.89 16.48 -3.36
C VAL A 145 -5.15 16.47 -2.01
N PHE A 146 -4.66 17.64 -1.57
CA PHE A 146 -4.01 17.77 -0.27
C PHE A 146 -4.95 17.44 0.89
N THR A 147 -6.21 17.92 0.82
CA THR A 147 -7.23 17.62 1.84
C THR A 147 -7.57 16.14 1.90
N LYS A 148 -7.72 15.48 0.74
CA LYS A 148 -7.94 14.03 0.65
C LYS A 148 -6.82 13.25 1.32
N ALA A 149 -5.56 13.61 1.10
CA ALA A 149 -4.41 12.98 1.74
C ALA A 149 -4.40 13.16 3.27
N ILE A 150 -4.79 14.35 3.76
CA ILE A 150 -4.95 14.58 5.22
C ILE A 150 -6.08 13.72 5.77
N TRP A 151 -7.24 13.68 5.10
CA TRP A 151 -8.39 12.89 5.54
C TRP A 151 -8.08 11.40 5.60
N TYR A 152 -7.39 10.89 4.58
CA TYR A 152 -6.90 9.53 4.52
C TYR A 152 -6.12 9.18 5.80
N TRP A 153 -5.04 9.92 6.08
CA TRP A 153 -4.22 9.66 7.27
C TRP A 153 -4.93 9.92 8.60
N SER A 154 -5.88 10.86 8.62
CA SER A 154 -6.71 11.15 9.80
C SER A 154 -7.75 10.05 10.08
N GLY A 155 -7.98 9.12 9.15
CA GLY A 155 -9.05 8.11 9.25
C GLY A 155 -10.46 8.66 8.98
N ILE A 156 -10.56 9.85 8.38
CA ILE A 156 -11.84 10.43 7.96
C ILE A 156 -12.25 9.74 6.65
N SER A 157 -13.50 9.29 6.56
CA SER A 157 -14.01 8.62 5.36
C SER A 157 -14.71 9.57 4.39
N SER A 158 -14.74 9.16 3.11
CA SER A 158 -15.70 9.68 2.15
C SER A 158 -17.12 9.16 2.44
N MET A 159 -18.10 9.60 1.64
CA MET A 159 -19.49 9.16 1.75
C MET A 159 -19.69 7.66 1.48
N ASN A 160 -18.81 7.05 0.68
CA ASN A 160 -18.89 5.65 0.33
C ASN A 160 -17.48 5.06 0.41
N PRO A 161 -16.97 4.72 1.61
CA PRO A 161 -15.58 4.32 1.75
C PRO A 161 -15.28 2.96 1.14
N PHE A 162 -14.00 2.74 0.80
CA PHE A 162 -13.42 1.41 0.71
C PHE A 162 -12.29 1.32 1.73
N TRP A 163 -12.51 0.57 2.79
CA TRP A 163 -11.59 0.48 3.91
C TRP A 163 -10.42 -0.43 3.61
N GLU A 164 -9.21 0.09 3.75
CA GLU A 164 -7.96 -0.66 3.69
C GLU A 164 -7.18 -0.52 5.00
N TYR A 165 -6.37 -1.54 5.29
CA TYR A 165 -5.39 -1.56 6.36
C TYR A 165 -3.99 -1.52 5.76
N ILE A 166 -3.21 -0.53 6.18
CA ILE A 166 -1.79 -0.40 5.88
C ILE A 166 -1.03 -1.10 6.99
N VAL A 167 -0.41 -2.22 6.65
CA VAL A 167 0.30 -3.08 7.60
C VAL A 167 1.79 -3.01 7.28
N PRO A 168 2.64 -2.51 8.21
CA PRO A 168 4.06 -2.37 7.95
C PRO A 168 4.73 -3.74 7.76
N LEU A 169 5.70 -3.79 6.86
CA LEU A 169 6.59 -4.95 6.69
C LEU A 169 7.75 -4.91 7.71
N PRO A 170 8.35 -6.07 8.02
CA PRO A 170 7.94 -7.41 7.61
C PRO A 170 6.69 -7.89 8.36
N ILE A 171 5.93 -8.81 7.76
CA ILE A 171 4.68 -9.35 8.34
C ILE A 171 4.49 -10.83 8.05
N GLN A 172 3.82 -11.54 8.95
CA GLN A 172 3.53 -12.96 8.79
C GLN A 172 2.29 -13.17 7.90
N ILE A 173 2.46 -13.93 6.81
CA ILE A 173 1.36 -14.44 5.99
C ILE A 173 0.85 -15.73 6.64
N GLY A 174 -0.47 -15.82 6.81
CA GLY A 174 -1.15 -17.00 7.34
C GLY A 174 -1.57 -17.96 6.23
N SER A 175 -2.75 -18.58 6.41
CA SER A 175 -3.28 -19.56 5.46
C SER A 175 -3.87 -18.89 4.23
N MET A 176 -3.88 -19.60 3.12
CA MET A 176 -4.75 -19.27 1.98
C MET A 176 -6.19 -19.62 2.36
N VAL A 177 -7.10 -18.65 2.19
CA VAL A 177 -8.52 -18.81 2.54
C VAL A 177 -9.42 -18.87 1.31
N GLU A 178 -8.94 -18.36 0.18
CA GLU A 178 -9.65 -18.40 -1.11
C GLU A 178 -8.64 -18.43 -2.26
N GLU A 179 -8.97 -19.08 -3.38
CA GLU A 179 -8.14 -19.17 -4.60
C GLU A 179 -8.48 -18.08 -5.64
#